data_AF-A0A7G1QBC2-F1
#
_entry.id   AF-A0A7G1QBC2-F1
#
_cell.length_a   1.000
_cell.length_b   1.000
_cell.length_c   1.000
_cell.angle_alpha   90.00
_cell.angle_beta   90.00
_cell.angle_gamma   90.00
#
_symmetry.space_group_name_H-M   'P 1'
#
loop_
_entity.id
_entity.type
_entity.pdbx_description
1 polymer ?
#
loop_
_entity_poly.entity_id
_entity_poly.type
_entity_poly.pdbx_seq_one_letter_code
_entity_poly.pdbx_strand_id
1 'polypeptide(L)' 'MSNYIPINCDLHDRLEILATYGKFCSIIYQEKNGGCSEVNDKIVDIYTKNKEEFILLSSNQSIRLDRLITVDGQSYKE' A
#
# COMPACT_ATOMS: atom_id res chain seq x y z
N MET A 1 29.69 -12.05 12.59
CA MET A 1 28.86 -11.82 13.79
C MET A 1 27.68 -10.97 13.39
N SER A 2 26.48 -11.46 13.70
CA SER A 2 25.18 -10.77 13.61
C SER A 2 24.65 -10.47 12.21
N ASN A 3 24.20 -11.55 11.57
CA ASN A 3 23.25 -11.61 10.47
C ASN A 3 21.95 -10.88 10.85
N TYR A 4 21.89 -9.57 10.61
CA TYR A 4 20.66 -8.80 10.68
C TYR A 4 20.08 -8.76 9.27
N ILE A 5 18.93 -9.41 9.08
CA ILE A 5 18.14 -9.33 7.86
C ILE A 5 17.04 -8.30 8.15
N PRO A 6 17.21 -7.01 7.79
CA PRO A 6 16.11 -6.07 7.82
C PRO A 6 15.19 -6.41 6.67
N ILE A 7 14.24 -7.29 6.95
CA ILE A 7 12.94 -7.22 6.29
C ILE A 7 12.49 -5.77 6.56
N ASN A 8 12.17 -5.03 5.49
CA ASN A 8 11.51 -3.71 5.53
C ASN A 8 12.36 -2.42 5.41
N CYS A 9 13.53 -2.43 4.75
CA CYS A 9 14.16 -1.15 4.34
C CYS A 9 13.64 -0.65 2.98
N ASP A 10 13.48 -1.53 1.99
CA ASP A 10 13.07 -1.17 0.61
C ASP A 10 11.63 -0.65 0.53
N LEU A 11 10.74 -1.21 1.37
CA LEU A 11 9.35 -0.80 1.43
C LEU A 11 9.21 0.56 2.11
N HIS A 12 9.83 0.77 3.27
CA HIS A 12 9.76 2.06 3.98
C HIS A 12 10.28 3.22 3.11
N ASP A 13 11.36 3.00 2.37
CA ASP A 13 11.94 3.99 1.45
C ASP A 13 11.01 4.27 0.26
N ARG A 14 10.45 3.23 -0.38
CA ARG A 14 9.44 3.39 -1.44
C ARG A 14 8.16 4.07 -0.96
N LEU A 15 7.76 3.82 0.27
CA LEU A 15 6.59 4.42 0.90
C LEU A 15 6.81 5.90 1.18
N GLU A 16 8.00 6.26 1.65
CA GLU A 16 8.42 7.64 1.83
C GLU A 16 8.43 8.39 0.49
N ILE A 17 8.89 7.74 -0.58
CA ILE A 17 8.84 8.27 -1.95
C ILE A 17 7.38 8.46 -2.41
N LEU A 18 6.50 7.48 -2.23
CA LEU A 18 5.08 7.57 -2.63
C LEU A 18 4.32 8.66 -1.85
N ALA A 19 4.53 8.75 -0.54
CA ALA A 19 3.98 9.80 0.31
C ALA A 19 4.50 11.19 -0.12
N THR A 20 5.78 11.27 -0.50
CA THR A 20 6.41 12.50 -1.03
C THR A 20 5.83 12.90 -2.40
N TYR A 21 5.59 11.95 -3.30
CA TYR A 21 5.01 12.22 -4.62
C TYR A 21 3.60 12.75 -4.51
N GLY A 22 2.83 12.23 -3.55
CA GLY A 22 1.52 12.74 -3.20
C GLY A 22 0.58 12.90 -4.39
N LYS A 23 0.63 11.94 -5.31
CA LYS A 23 -0.21 11.88 -6.51
C LYS A 23 -1.47 11.07 -6.24
N PHE A 24 -2.53 11.39 -6.97
CA PHE A 24 -3.71 10.53 -7.05
C PHE A 24 -3.36 9.31 -7.88
N CYS A 25 -3.56 8.13 -7.32
CA CYS A 25 -3.29 6.85 -7.96
C CYS A 25 -4.55 5.99 -7.92
N SER A 26 -4.80 5.23 -8.98
CA SER A 26 -5.90 4.26 -8.98
C SER A 26 -5.50 3.01 -8.22
N ILE A 27 -6.10 2.80 -7.06
CA ILE A 27 -5.91 1.61 -6.24
C ILE A 27 -7.07 0.65 -6.52
N ILE A 28 -6.75 -0.53 -7.02
CA ILE A 28 -7.69 -1.63 -7.19
C ILE A 28 -7.40 -2.64 -6.08
N TYR A 29 -8.41 -2.95 -5.27
CA TYR A 29 -8.32 -3.90 -4.18
C TYR A 29 -9.49 -4.88 -4.18
N GLN A 30 -9.26 -6.06 -3.62
CA GLN A 30 -10.30 -7.06 -3.47
C GLN A 30 -11.11 -6.80 -2.20
N GLU A 31 -12.42 -6.65 -2.37
CA GLU A 31 -13.36 -6.51 -1.28
C GLU A 31 -13.69 -7.86 -0.65
N LYS A 32 -14.18 -7.84 0.59
CA LYS A 32 -14.61 -9.07 1.29
C LYS A 32 -15.73 -9.84 0.56
N ASN A 33 -16.50 -9.15 -0.28
CA ASN A 33 -17.59 -9.74 -1.05
C ASN A 33 -17.09 -10.44 -2.34
N GLY A 34 -15.77 -10.49 -2.58
CA GLY A 34 -15.18 -11.09 -3.78
C GLY A 34 -15.14 -10.18 -5.01
N GLY A 35 -15.73 -8.99 -4.93
CA GLY A 35 -15.60 -7.94 -5.95
C GLY A 35 -14.25 -7.23 -5.90
N CYS A 36 -13.88 -6.60 -7.01
CA CYS A 36 -12.76 -5.66 -7.06
C CYS A 36 -13.32 -4.24 -6.98
N SER A 37 -12.82 -3.44 -6.04
CA SER A 37 -13.16 -2.03 -5.94
C SER A 37 -11.96 -1.21 -6.35
N GLU A 38 -12.20 -0.24 -7.23
CA GLU A 38 -11.22 0.74 -7.66
C GLU A 38 -11.51 2.06 -6.95
N VAL A 39 -10.47 2.65 -6.37
CA VAL A 39 -10.53 3.95 -5.71
C VAL A 39 -9.38 4.79 -6.23
N ASN A 40 -9.69 6.01 -6.70
CA ASN A 40 -8.69 6.94 -7.19
C ASN A 40 -8.41 7.98 -6.10
N ASP A 41 -7.39 7.69 -5.30
CA ASP A 41 -7.07 8.46 -4.11
C ASP A 41 -5.57 8.69 -4.00
N LYS A 42 -5.22 9.66 -3.16
CA LYS A 42 -3.83 9.92 -2.79
C LYS A 42 -3.48 9.10 -1.56
N ILE A 43 -2.42 8.30 -1.66
CA ILE A 43 -1.80 7.67 -0.50
C ILE A 43 -1.15 8.77 0.33
N VAL A 44 -1.63 8.95 1.56
CA VAL A 44 -1.11 9.93 2.51
C VAL A 44 -0.01 9.32 3.35
N ASP A 45 -0.23 8.11 3.84
CA ASP A 45 0.69 7.41 4.71
C ASP A 45 0.50 5.90 4.56
N ILE A 46 1.49 5.10 4.93
CA ILE A 46 1.38 3.65 4.89
C ILE A 46 1.94 3.13 6.21
N TYR A 47 1.13 2.34 6.91
CA TYR A 47 1.43 1.86 8.23
C TYR A 47 1.25 0.35 8.33
N THR A 48 2.11 -0.31 9.10
CA THR A 48 2.00 -1.74 9.37
C THR A 48 1.26 -1.93 10.70
N LYS A 49 0.21 -2.75 10.69
CA LYS A 49 -0.55 -3.13 11.89
C LYS A 49 -0.71 -4.64 11.93
N ASN A 50 -0.32 -5.26 13.05
CA ASN A 50 -0.41 -6.72 13.24
C ASN A 50 0.34 -7.55 12.17
N LYS A 51 1.55 -7.13 11.78
CA LYS A 51 2.36 -7.75 10.68
C LYS A 51 1.72 -7.65 9.29
N GLU A 52 0.70 -6.81 9.14
CA GLU A 52 0.00 -6.60 7.87
C GLU A 52 0.09 -5.13 7.51
N GLU A 53 0.27 -4.86 6.22
CA GLU A 53 0.50 -3.51 5.72
C GLU A 53 -0.81 -2.87 5.28
N PHE A 54 -0.97 -1.59 5.63
CA PHE A 54 -2.16 -0.80 5.34
C PHE A 54 -1.76 0.54 4.76
N ILE A 55 -2.42 0.93 3.67
CA ILE A 55 -2.29 2.25 3.07
C ILE A 55 -3.39 3.15 3.62
N LEU A 56 -3.02 4.32 4.11
CA LEU A 56 -3.91 5.40 4.50
C LEU A 56 -4.07 6.35 3.32
N LEU A 57 -5.30 6.48 2.86
CA LEU A 57 -5.67 7.40 1.80
C LEU A 57 -6.06 8.77 2.36
N SER A 58 -5.98 9.80 1.53
CA SER A 58 -6.42 11.16 1.86
C SER A 58 -7.91 11.23 2.18
N SER A 59 -8.71 10.32 1.65
CA SER A 59 -10.13 10.14 2.00
C SER A 59 -10.33 9.54 3.41
N ASN A 60 -9.26 9.41 4.22
CA ASN A 60 -9.27 8.80 5.54
C ASN A 60 -9.63 7.29 5.51
N GLN A 61 -9.53 6.68 4.34
CA GLN A 61 -9.79 5.27 4.08
C GLN A 61 -8.50 4.47 4.21
N SER A 62 -8.57 3.31 4.86
CA SER A 62 -7.43 2.41 5.04
C SER A 62 -7.62 1.12 4.26
N ILE A 63 -6.71 0.81 3.35
CA ILE A 63 -6.78 -0.40 2.52
C ILE A 63 -5.61 -1.31 2.86
N ARG A 64 -5.86 -2.61 2.96
CA ARG A 64 -4.77 -3.58 3.14
C ARG A 64 -3.99 -3.76 1.85
N LEU A 65 -2.68 -3.69 1.96
CA LEU A 65 -1.77 -4.01 0.87
C LEU A 65 -1.91 -5.48 0.42
N ASP A 66 -2.16 -6.39 1.36
CA ASP A 66 -2.43 -7.82 1.09
C ASP A 66 -3.61 -8.04 0.13
N ARG A 67 -4.60 -7.14 0.15
CA ARG A 67 -5.78 -7.20 -0.74
C ARG A 67 -5.66 -6.32 -1.95
N LEU A 68 -4.57 -5.58 -2.03
CA LEU A 68 -4.32 -4.63 -3.09
C LEU A 68 -3.84 -5.42 -4.31
N ILE A 69 -4.54 -5.23 -5.41
CA ILE A 69 -4.27 -5.93 -6.67
C ILE A 69 -3.33 -5.07 -7.51
N THR A 70 -3.66 -3.78 -7.62
CA THR A 70 -2.98 -2.85 -8.51
C THR A 70 -3.00 -1.45 -7.90
N VAL A 71 -1.89 -0.71 -7.96
CA VAL A 71 -1.84 0.72 -7.66
C VAL A 71 -1.27 1.43 -8.87
N ASP A 72 -1.95 2.46 -9.36
CA ASP A 72 -1.52 3.28 -10.50
C ASP A 72 -1.25 2.46 -11.78
N GLY A 73 -2.00 1.36 -11.96
CA GLY A 73 -1.77 0.42 -13.07
C GLY A 73 -0.57 -0.51 -12.89
N GLN A 74 0.16 -0.44 -11.77
CA GLN A 74 1.21 -1.40 -11.41
C GLN A 74 0.65 -2.52 -10.54
N SER A 75 0.76 -3.76 -11.03
CA SER A 75 0.38 -4.96 -10.30
C SER A 75 1.49 -5.34 -9.32
N TYR A 76 1.14 -5.53 -8.04
CA TYR A 76 2.10 -5.88 -6.98
C TYR A 76 2.00 -7.34 -6.52
N LYS A 77 1.35 -8.21 -7.31
CA LYS A 77 1.37 -9.66 -7.06
C LYS A 77 2.71 -10.26 -7.48
N GLU A 78 3.51 -10.74 -6.51
CA GLU A 78 4.45 -11.85 -6.70
C GLU A 78 3.81 -13.17 -6.26
#